data_AF-A0A212ETY7-F1
#
_entry.id   AF-A0A212ETY7-F1
#
_cell.length_a   1.000
_cell.length_b   1.000
_cell.length_c   1.000
_cell.angle_alpha   90.00
_cell.angle_beta   90.00
_cell.angle_gamma   90.00
#
_symmetry.space_group_name_H-M   'P 1'
#
loop_
_entity.id
_entity.type
_entity.pdbx_description
1 polymer ?
#
loop_
_entity_poly.entity_id
_entity_poly.type
_entity_poly.pdbx_seq_one_letter_code
_entity_poly.pdbx_strand_id
1 'polypeptide(L)'
;MQREEKQLEATLHAILNRVNDLKTAIQALITKLETEYETINWPTFLDNYAILSGHLTGLSKILQAELAPSLRSVVVLPLQLGCERDEELARLSEGRVPACTHDLVPDLLRTKPEPQAEQRLQQLNHKANTLSYDTAQKQVAQFTKVVSHVWEIISKGREDWEGESMRSAGMQPTHSIADTHALVTAVGTGKGLRPGMPPMVPQGVPPGMGPARGPTPQMGPAQPTMPKAPSAIKTNIKAANQIHPYQR
;
A
#
# COMPACT_ATOMS: atom_id res chain seq x y z
N MET A 1 -7.91 -45.65 -3.36
CA MET A 1 -6.85 -45.95 -4.35
C MET A 1 -6.94 -45.13 -5.62
N GLN A 2 -7.68 -45.51 -6.67
CA GLN A 2 -7.53 -44.85 -7.98
C GLN A 2 -7.89 -43.35 -8.01
N ARG A 3 -8.79 -42.90 -7.12
CA ARG A 3 -9.10 -41.47 -6.95
C ARG A 3 -8.01 -40.71 -6.17
N GLU A 4 -7.39 -41.36 -5.19
CA GLU A 4 -6.32 -40.77 -4.37
C GLU A 4 -5.01 -40.67 -5.17
N GLU A 5 -4.70 -41.66 -5.99
CA GLU A 5 -3.55 -41.63 -6.90
C GLU A 5 -3.68 -40.49 -7.92
N LYS A 6 -4.86 -40.34 -8.55
CA LYS A 6 -5.12 -39.22 -9.47
C LYS A 6 -5.03 -37.86 -8.79
N GLN A 7 -5.51 -37.75 -7.54
CA GLN A 7 -5.39 -36.53 -6.74
C GLN A 7 -3.91 -36.23 -6.45
N LEU A 8 -3.13 -37.24 -6.08
CA LEU A 8 -1.70 -37.13 -5.81
C LEU A 8 -0.92 -36.68 -7.04
N GLU A 9 -1.21 -37.28 -8.19
CA GLU A 9 -0.59 -36.93 -9.48
C GLU A 9 -0.90 -35.49 -9.89
N ALA A 10 -2.16 -35.04 -9.72
CA ALA A 10 -2.55 -33.66 -9.99
C ALA A 10 -1.80 -32.66 -9.07
N THR A 11 -1.67 -32.98 -7.77
CA THR A 11 -0.89 -32.17 -6.82
C THR A 11 0.59 -32.14 -7.19
N LEU A 12 1.19 -33.27 -7.57
CA LEU A 12 2.59 -33.32 -8.02
C LEU A 12 2.82 -32.46 -9.26
N HIS A 13 1.91 -32.51 -10.24
CA HIS A 13 1.97 -31.64 -11.41
C HIS A 13 1.85 -30.15 -11.05
N ALA A 14 0.97 -29.80 -10.11
CA ALA A 14 0.85 -28.41 -9.64
C ALA A 14 2.13 -27.92 -8.97
N ILE A 15 2.76 -28.75 -8.12
CA ILE A 15 4.05 -28.45 -7.48
C ILE A 15 5.14 -28.28 -8.53
N LEU A 16 5.24 -29.23 -9.49
CA LEU A 16 6.25 -29.21 -10.54
C LEU A 16 6.17 -27.94 -11.40
N ASN A 17 4.96 -27.52 -11.77
CA ASN A 17 4.74 -26.26 -12.49
C ASN A 17 5.24 -25.04 -11.69
N ARG A 18 4.98 -24.98 -10.38
CA ARG A 18 5.49 -23.88 -9.54
C ARG A 18 6.99 -23.88 -9.38
N VAL A 19 7.62 -25.05 -9.29
CA VAL A 19 9.08 -25.16 -9.25
C VAL A 19 9.68 -24.70 -10.58
N ASN A 20 9.06 -25.02 -11.71
CA ASN A 20 9.50 -24.55 -13.03
C ASN A 20 9.36 -23.02 -13.20
N ASP A 21 8.26 -22.43 -12.70
CA ASP A 21 8.10 -20.97 -12.66
C ASP A 21 9.24 -20.31 -11.87
N LEU A 22 9.51 -20.83 -10.66
CA LEU A 22 10.57 -20.32 -9.79
C LEU A 22 11.95 -20.46 -10.44
N LYS A 23 12.24 -21.62 -11.04
CA LYS A 23 13.48 -21.87 -11.78
C LYS A 23 13.67 -20.84 -12.91
N THR A 24 12.63 -20.59 -13.70
CA THR A 24 12.67 -19.63 -14.81
C THR A 24 12.92 -18.21 -14.29
N ALA A 25 12.27 -17.83 -13.18
CA ALA A 25 12.48 -16.54 -12.54
C ALA A 25 13.91 -16.38 -11.99
N ILE A 26 14.49 -17.43 -11.40
CA ILE A 26 15.89 -17.44 -10.93
C ILE A 26 16.84 -17.28 -12.11
N GLN A 27 16.63 -18.05 -13.18
CA GLN A 27 17.44 -17.97 -14.39
C GLN A 27 17.38 -16.56 -14.99
N ALA A 28 16.19 -15.98 -15.10
CA ALA A 28 16.02 -14.61 -15.60
C ALA A 28 16.77 -13.57 -14.74
N LEU A 29 16.76 -13.72 -13.41
CA LEU A 29 17.52 -12.83 -12.52
C LEU A 29 19.02 -13.02 -12.70
N ILE A 30 19.51 -14.26 -12.75
CA ILE A 30 20.93 -14.55 -12.97
C ILE A 30 21.39 -13.97 -14.31
N THR A 31 20.64 -14.22 -15.40
CA THR A 31 20.97 -13.67 -16.72
C THR A 31 21.04 -12.15 -16.69
N LYS A 32 20.07 -11.47 -16.07
CA LYS A 32 20.12 -10.00 -15.91
C LYS A 32 21.33 -9.54 -15.11
N LEU A 33 21.67 -10.24 -14.03
CA LEU A 33 22.86 -9.92 -13.24
C LEU A 33 24.15 -10.14 -14.02
N GLU A 34 24.22 -11.13 -14.91
CA GLU A 34 25.41 -11.39 -15.71
C GLU A 34 25.55 -10.42 -16.89
N THR A 35 24.44 -10.04 -17.54
CA THR A 35 24.46 -9.19 -18.75
C THR A 35 24.37 -7.70 -18.46
N GLU A 36 23.69 -7.30 -17.40
CA GLU A 36 23.31 -5.91 -17.10
C GLU A 36 23.84 -5.42 -15.74
N TYR A 37 24.87 -6.04 -15.16
CA TYR A 37 25.37 -5.63 -13.83
C TYR A 37 25.79 -4.16 -13.73
N GLU A 38 26.27 -3.56 -14.81
CA GLU A 38 26.67 -2.15 -14.82
C GLU A 38 25.49 -1.19 -15.00
N THR A 39 24.38 -1.65 -15.59
CA THR A 39 23.24 -0.83 -15.99
C THR A 39 21.98 -1.09 -15.16
N ILE A 40 21.98 -2.13 -14.32
CA ILE A 40 20.83 -2.50 -13.52
C ILE A 40 20.54 -1.43 -12.47
N ASN A 41 19.30 -0.95 -12.47
CA ASN A 41 18.82 -0.03 -11.45
C ASN A 41 18.22 -0.82 -10.26
N TRP A 42 18.33 -0.25 -9.07
CA TRP A 42 17.83 -0.88 -7.85
C TRP A 42 16.32 -1.22 -7.88
N PRO A 43 15.42 -0.36 -8.44
CA PRO A 43 14.01 -0.70 -8.57
C PRO A 43 13.75 -1.95 -9.41
N THR A 44 14.40 -2.10 -10.57
CA THR A 44 14.26 -3.28 -11.43
C THR A 44 14.78 -4.52 -10.72
N PHE A 45 15.90 -4.41 -9.99
CA PHE A 45 16.40 -5.52 -9.18
C PHE A 45 15.37 -5.96 -8.12
N LEU A 46 14.79 -5.00 -7.38
CA LEU A 46 13.75 -5.27 -6.39
C LEU A 46 12.49 -5.88 -7.01
N ASP A 47 12.08 -5.45 -8.19
CA ASP A 47 10.93 -6.04 -8.88
C ASP A 47 11.18 -7.52 -9.24
N ASN A 48 12.37 -7.86 -9.75
CA ASN A 48 12.73 -9.27 -10.00
C ASN A 48 12.78 -10.07 -8.68
N TYR A 49 13.27 -9.48 -7.60
CA TYR A 49 13.25 -10.11 -6.28
C TYR A 49 11.83 -10.31 -5.74
N ALA A 50 10.93 -9.35 -5.95
CA ALA A 50 9.53 -9.45 -5.58
C ALA A 50 8.82 -10.60 -6.34
N ILE A 51 9.14 -10.79 -7.62
CA ILE A 51 8.66 -11.93 -8.41
C ILE A 51 9.11 -13.25 -7.78
N LEU A 52 10.41 -13.40 -7.44
CA LEU A 52 10.94 -14.59 -6.76
C LEU A 52 10.24 -14.85 -5.43
N SER A 53 10.07 -13.82 -4.62
CA SER A 53 9.34 -13.89 -3.34
C SER A 53 7.89 -14.31 -3.55
N GLY A 54 7.24 -13.83 -4.61
CA GLY A 54 5.89 -14.22 -5.01
C GLY A 54 5.79 -15.71 -5.35
N HIS A 55 6.70 -16.21 -6.20
CA HIS A 55 6.76 -17.64 -6.54
C HIS A 55 7.03 -18.52 -5.32
N LEU A 56 7.96 -18.11 -4.45
CA LEU A 56 8.28 -18.85 -3.21
C LEU A 56 7.10 -18.88 -2.24
N THR A 57 6.39 -17.76 -2.09
CA THR A 57 5.18 -17.68 -1.26
C THR A 57 4.06 -18.55 -1.83
N GLY A 58 3.87 -18.53 -3.15
CA GLY A 58 2.91 -19.39 -3.84
C GLY A 58 3.22 -20.86 -3.65
N LEU A 59 4.49 -21.27 -3.80
CA LEU A 59 4.94 -22.63 -3.53
C LEU A 59 4.70 -23.01 -2.07
N SER A 60 5.07 -22.15 -1.12
CA SER A 60 4.84 -22.40 0.31
C SER A 60 3.35 -22.63 0.64
N LYS A 61 2.44 -21.86 0.03
CA LYS A 61 0.99 -22.04 0.20
C LYS A 61 0.51 -23.39 -0.33
N ILE A 62 0.96 -23.81 -1.52
CA ILE A 62 0.61 -25.13 -2.07
C ILE A 62 1.18 -26.24 -1.18
N LEU A 63 2.41 -26.10 -0.73
CA LEU A 63 3.03 -27.08 0.18
C LEU A 63 2.30 -27.11 1.55
N GLN A 64 1.82 -26.00 2.07
CA GLN A 64 1.07 -25.98 3.33
C GLN A 64 -0.35 -26.54 3.17
N ALA A 65 -1.02 -26.23 2.06
CA ALA A 65 -2.41 -26.63 1.80
C ALA A 65 -2.52 -28.09 1.30
N GLU A 66 -1.60 -28.53 0.43
CA GLU A 66 -1.70 -29.80 -0.29
C GLU A 66 -0.72 -30.88 0.20
N LEU A 67 0.34 -30.54 0.94
CA LEU A 67 1.36 -31.51 1.37
C LEU A 67 1.13 -32.14 2.75
N ALA A 68 0.19 -31.64 3.55
CA ALA A 68 0.17 -31.98 4.98
C ALA A 68 -0.27 -33.43 5.30
N PRO A 69 -1.21 -34.07 4.58
CA PRO A 69 -1.61 -35.45 4.89
C PRO A 69 -1.12 -36.52 3.88
N SER A 70 -1.34 -36.33 2.57
CA SER A 70 -1.20 -37.38 1.56
C SER A 70 0.24 -37.69 1.17
N LEU A 71 1.09 -36.66 1.04
CA LEU A 71 2.49 -36.82 0.67
C LEU A 71 3.37 -37.21 1.86
N ARG A 72 2.97 -36.91 3.10
CA ARG A 72 3.71 -37.33 4.31
C ARG A 72 3.68 -38.84 4.54
N SER A 73 2.66 -39.53 4.02
CA SER A 73 2.55 -40.99 4.12
C SER A 73 3.28 -41.75 3.00
N VAL A 74 3.89 -41.04 2.05
CA VAL A 74 4.59 -41.63 0.91
C VAL A 74 6.09 -41.34 1.03
N VAL A 75 6.91 -42.34 0.68
CA VAL A 75 8.36 -42.21 0.63
C VAL A 75 8.85 -42.43 -0.80
N VAL A 76 9.85 -41.64 -1.22
CA VAL A 76 10.52 -41.82 -2.51
C VAL A 76 11.70 -42.74 -2.29
N LEU A 77 11.73 -43.84 -3.05
CA LEU A 77 12.79 -44.85 -3.01
C LEU A 77 13.27 -45.13 -4.44
N PRO A 78 14.59 -45.15 -4.70
CA PRO A 78 15.10 -45.56 -6.00
C PRO A 78 14.83 -47.05 -6.21
N LEU A 79 14.16 -47.41 -7.31
CA LEU A 79 13.83 -48.80 -7.65
C LEU A 79 14.99 -49.52 -8.36
N GLN A 80 15.73 -48.78 -9.19
CA GLN A 80 16.86 -49.28 -9.94
C GLN A 80 17.94 -48.20 -10.02
N LEU A 81 19.18 -48.61 -9.83
CA LEU A 81 20.36 -47.77 -9.98
C LEU A 81 21.19 -48.32 -11.14
N GLY A 82 21.73 -47.44 -11.97
CA GLY A 82 22.44 -47.82 -13.19
C GLY A 82 23.33 -46.70 -13.69
N CYS A 83 24.35 -47.08 -14.45
CA CYS A 83 25.24 -46.13 -15.13
C CYS A 83 24.79 -45.87 -16.59
N GLU A 84 23.77 -46.60 -17.04
CA GLU A 84 23.18 -46.42 -18.36
C GLU A 84 22.46 -45.08 -18.45
N ARG A 85 22.71 -44.37 -19.54
CA ARG A 85 22.10 -43.07 -19.78
C ARG A 85 20.60 -43.23 -20.00
N ASP A 86 19.84 -42.52 -19.19
CA ASP A 86 18.40 -42.41 -19.34
C ASP A 86 18.08 -41.12 -20.11
N GLU A 87 17.69 -41.24 -21.38
CA GLU A 87 17.36 -40.09 -22.22
C GLU A 87 16.10 -39.34 -21.75
N GLU A 88 15.16 -40.01 -21.10
CA GLU A 88 13.97 -39.36 -20.56
C GLU A 88 14.34 -38.52 -19.33
N LEU A 89 15.14 -39.08 -18.41
CA LEU A 89 15.66 -38.36 -17.26
C LEU A 89 16.57 -37.21 -17.67
N ALA A 90 17.44 -37.42 -18.67
CA ALA A 90 18.29 -36.38 -19.22
C ALA A 90 17.43 -35.27 -19.84
N ARG A 91 16.37 -35.59 -20.59
CA ARG A 91 15.45 -34.57 -21.14
C ARG A 91 14.74 -33.78 -20.04
N LEU A 92 14.20 -34.46 -19.03
CA LEU A 92 13.47 -33.82 -17.92
C LEU A 92 14.38 -32.93 -17.05
N SER A 93 15.64 -33.32 -16.89
CA SER A 93 16.64 -32.57 -16.12
C SER A 93 17.42 -31.55 -16.94
N GLU A 94 17.07 -31.34 -18.23
CA GLU A 94 17.82 -30.49 -19.17
C GLU A 94 19.31 -30.87 -19.26
N GLY A 95 19.60 -32.17 -19.23
CA GLY A 95 20.93 -32.74 -19.35
C GLY A 95 21.75 -32.72 -18.06
N ARG A 96 21.19 -32.29 -16.92
CA ARG A 96 21.91 -32.21 -15.64
C ARG A 96 22.08 -33.57 -14.98
N VAL A 97 21.11 -34.47 -15.15
CA VAL A 97 21.10 -35.81 -14.56
C VAL A 97 21.07 -36.83 -15.68
N PRO A 98 22.23 -37.44 -16.03
CA PRO A 98 22.30 -38.39 -17.15
C PRO A 98 21.78 -39.78 -16.78
N ALA A 99 21.86 -40.17 -15.50
CA ALA A 99 21.44 -41.48 -15.00
C ALA A 99 21.24 -41.44 -13.47
N CYS A 100 20.48 -42.39 -12.93
CA CYS A 100 20.34 -42.62 -11.49
C CYS A 100 21.49 -43.49 -10.97
N THR A 101 22.65 -42.88 -10.77
CA THR A 101 23.87 -43.55 -10.31
C THR A 101 23.99 -43.57 -8.78
N HIS A 102 24.81 -44.49 -8.26
CA HIS A 102 25.02 -44.68 -6.82
C HIS A 102 25.66 -43.48 -6.11
N ASP A 103 26.39 -42.64 -6.84
CA ASP A 103 27.04 -41.43 -6.35
C ASP A 103 26.09 -40.22 -6.32
N LEU A 104 25.20 -40.09 -7.31
CA LEU A 104 24.33 -38.92 -7.47
C LEU A 104 23.01 -39.03 -6.69
N VAL A 105 22.44 -40.23 -6.60
CA VAL A 105 21.12 -40.43 -5.95
C VAL A 105 21.08 -39.98 -4.49
N PRO A 106 22.12 -40.19 -3.65
CA PRO A 106 22.15 -39.66 -2.29
C PRO A 106 21.98 -38.14 -2.24
N ASP A 107 22.58 -37.42 -3.18
CA ASP A 107 22.49 -35.95 -3.26
C ASP A 107 21.12 -35.51 -3.78
N LEU A 108 20.58 -36.21 -4.79
CA LEU A 108 19.26 -35.90 -5.37
C LEU A 108 18.11 -36.12 -4.37
N LEU A 109 18.21 -37.16 -3.53
CA LEU A 109 17.20 -37.52 -2.53
C LEU A 109 17.52 -36.95 -1.14
N ARG A 110 18.49 -36.04 -1.04
CA ARG A 110 18.93 -35.48 0.24
C ARG A 110 17.80 -34.66 0.87
N THR A 111 17.38 -35.09 2.06
CA THR A 111 16.38 -34.37 2.90
C THR A 111 17.04 -33.55 4.00
N LYS A 112 18.35 -33.71 4.22
CA LYS A 112 19.09 -32.97 5.23
C LYS A 112 19.23 -31.49 4.81
N PRO A 113 18.79 -30.53 5.63
CA PRO A 113 18.92 -29.10 5.34
C PRO A 113 20.37 -28.65 5.11
N GLU A 114 20.52 -27.48 4.51
CA GLU A 114 21.81 -26.80 4.39
C GLU A 114 22.43 -26.50 5.77
N PRO A 115 23.76 -26.55 5.93
CA PRO A 115 24.42 -26.37 7.21
C PRO A 115 24.03 -25.08 7.96
N GLN A 116 23.86 -23.98 7.22
CA GLN A 116 23.44 -22.70 7.82
C GLN A 116 22.00 -22.76 8.35
N ALA A 117 21.10 -23.45 7.65
CA ALA A 117 19.73 -23.64 8.09
C ALA A 117 19.67 -24.58 9.31
N GLU A 118 20.48 -25.64 9.31
CA GLU A 118 20.64 -26.56 10.44
C GLU A 118 21.13 -25.82 11.70
N GLN A 119 22.16 -24.98 11.57
CA GLN A 119 22.68 -24.18 12.68
C GLN A 119 21.62 -23.22 13.24
N ARG A 120 20.87 -22.53 12.37
CA ARG A 120 19.76 -21.66 12.80
C ARG A 120 18.67 -22.45 13.53
N LEU A 121 18.30 -23.62 13.02
CA LEU A 121 17.29 -24.48 13.64
C LEU A 121 17.76 -24.99 15.01
N GLN A 122 19.04 -25.36 15.16
CA GLN A 122 19.63 -25.73 16.44
C GLN A 122 19.60 -24.56 17.44
N GLN A 123 19.92 -23.34 17.01
CA GLN A 123 19.82 -22.16 17.86
C GLN A 123 18.38 -21.90 18.32
N LEU A 124 17.40 -22.05 17.43
CA LEU A 124 15.98 -21.90 17.75
C LEU A 124 15.50 -23.00 18.71
N ASN A 125 15.88 -24.26 18.48
CA ASN A 125 15.57 -25.37 19.38
C ASN A 125 16.19 -25.17 20.77
N HIS A 126 17.43 -24.69 20.84
CA HIS A 126 18.06 -24.37 22.12
C HIS A 126 17.26 -23.31 22.88
N LYS A 127 16.88 -22.20 22.21
CA LYS A 127 16.02 -21.17 22.81
C LYS A 127 14.67 -21.73 23.25
N ALA A 128 14.05 -22.59 22.44
CA ALA A 128 12.77 -23.21 22.77
C ALA A 128 12.89 -24.10 24.02
N ASN A 129 13.95 -24.89 24.14
CA ASN A 129 14.19 -25.77 25.30
C ASN A 129 14.45 -24.99 26.61
N THR A 130 14.93 -23.75 26.53
CA THR A 130 15.10 -22.90 27.72
C THR A 130 13.80 -22.25 28.21
N LEU A 131 12.72 -22.32 27.44
CA LEU A 131 11.44 -21.70 27.76
C LEU A 131 10.46 -22.72 28.33
N SER A 132 9.77 -22.38 29.43
CA SER A 132 8.67 -23.23 29.93
C SER A 132 7.44 -23.12 29.01
N TYR A 133 6.72 -24.23 28.83
CA TYR A 133 5.53 -24.28 27.98
C TYR A 133 4.45 -23.25 28.37
N ASP A 134 4.20 -23.09 29.68
CA ASP A 134 3.23 -22.11 30.19
C ASP A 134 3.64 -20.66 29.88
N THR A 135 4.93 -20.35 30.02
CA THR A 135 5.46 -19.01 29.70
C THR A 135 5.38 -18.74 28.19
N ALA A 136 5.70 -19.74 27.36
CA ALA A 136 5.62 -19.64 25.91
C ALA A 136 4.18 -19.36 25.44
N GLN A 137 3.20 -20.10 25.96
CA GLN A 137 1.78 -19.90 25.62
C GLN A 137 1.28 -18.52 26.02
N LYS A 138 1.62 -18.03 27.21
CA LYS A 138 1.28 -16.67 27.66
C LYS A 138 1.88 -15.60 26.75
N GLN A 139 3.16 -15.75 26.38
CA GLN A 139 3.82 -14.83 25.45
C GLN A 139 3.16 -14.85 24.07
N VAL A 140 2.88 -16.03 23.51
CA VAL A 140 2.18 -16.17 22.22
C VAL A 140 0.82 -15.48 22.25
N ALA A 141 0.02 -15.71 23.30
CA ALA A 141 -1.29 -15.07 23.43
C ALA A 141 -1.20 -13.53 23.52
N GLN A 142 -0.21 -13.02 24.26
CA GLN A 142 0.05 -11.58 24.36
C GLN A 142 0.49 -10.99 23.02
N PHE A 143 1.44 -11.63 22.32
CA PHE A 143 1.90 -11.17 21.00
C PHE A 143 0.78 -11.20 19.97
N THR A 144 0.00 -12.28 19.91
CA THR A 144 -1.17 -12.36 19.03
C THR A 144 -2.15 -11.22 19.30
N LYS A 145 -2.43 -10.90 20.58
CA LYS A 145 -3.29 -9.77 20.94
C LYS A 145 -2.74 -8.43 20.43
N VAL A 146 -1.44 -8.19 20.59
CA VAL A 146 -0.80 -6.95 20.12
C VAL A 146 -0.83 -6.86 18.60
N VAL A 147 -0.48 -7.94 17.90
CA VAL A 147 -0.50 -7.99 16.43
C VAL A 147 -1.91 -7.77 15.89
N SER A 148 -2.92 -8.44 16.46
CA SER A 148 -4.32 -8.23 16.09
C SER A 148 -4.76 -6.79 16.34
N HIS A 149 -4.38 -6.19 17.46
CA HIS A 149 -4.73 -4.81 17.75
C HIS A 149 -4.09 -3.80 16.78
N VAL A 150 -2.80 -3.98 16.47
CA VAL A 150 -2.11 -3.14 15.46
C VAL A 150 -2.75 -3.33 14.09
N TRP A 151 -3.10 -4.57 13.73
CA TRP A 151 -3.81 -4.87 12.49
C TRP A 151 -5.18 -4.19 12.41
N GLU A 152 -5.96 -4.17 13.50
CA GLU A 152 -7.24 -3.46 13.58
C GLU A 152 -7.06 -1.96 13.40
N ILE A 153 -6.07 -1.34 14.04
CA ILE A 153 -5.78 0.10 13.89
C ILE A 153 -5.46 0.43 12.43
N ILE A 154 -4.58 -0.36 11.80
CA ILE A 154 -4.19 -0.16 10.39
C ILE A 154 -5.38 -0.37 9.47
N SER A 155 -6.16 -1.43 9.70
CA SER A 155 -7.32 -1.78 8.89
C SER A 155 -8.40 -0.71 8.98
N LYS A 156 -8.71 -0.23 10.19
CA LYS A 156 -9.63 0.89 10.41
C LYS A 156 -9.12 2.18 9.77
N GLY A 157 -7.82 2.48 9.92
CA GLY A 157 -7.21 3.63 9.26
C GLY A 157 -7.34 3.56 7.74
N ARG A 158 -7.18 2.37 7.14
CA ARG A 158 -7.40 2.15 5.71
C ARG A 158 -8.86 2.37 5.32
N GLU A 159 -9.82 1.84 6.09
CA GLU A 159 -11.27 2.03 5.83
C GLU A 159 -11.66 3.51 5.94
N ASP A 160 -11.14 4.23 6.92
CA ASP A 160 -11.38 5.67 7.09
C ASP A 160 -10.80 6.47 5.91
N TRP A 161 -9.59 6.12 5.43
CA TRP A 161 -8.97 6.76 4.25
C TRP A 161 -9.72 6.46 2.95
N GLU A 162 -10.14 5.21 2.72
CA GLU A 162 -10.93 4.81 1.56
C GLU A 162 -12.33 5.45 1.61
N GLY A 163 -12.93 5.53 2.81
CA GLY A 163 -14.19 6.21 3.07
C GLY A 163 -14.14 7.71 2.83
N GLU A 164 -13.06 8.38 3.25
CA GLU A 164 -12.86 9.82 3.01
C GLU A 164 -12.57 10.11 1.53
N SER A 165 -11.83 9.23 0.85
CA SER A 165 -11.60 9.33 -0.60
C SER A 165 -12.90 9.13 -1.40
N MET A 166 -13.81 8.27 -0.93
CA MET A 166 -15.15 8.10 -1.51
C MET A 166 -16.06 9.30 -1.22
N ARG A 167 -15.94 9.92 -0.04
CA ARG A 167 -16.65 11.17 0.33
C ARG A 167 -16.12 12.37 -0.44
N SER A 168 -14.85 12.38 -0.80
CA SER A 168 -14.23 13.42 -1.63
C SER A 168 -14.49 13.23 -3.13
N ALA A 169 -14.78 12.01 -3.59
CA ALA A 169 -15.23 11.74 -4.97
C ALA A 169 -16.66 12.25 -5.23
N GLY A 170 -17.49 12.33 -4.19
CA GLY A 170 -18.66 13.18 -4.19
C GLY A 170 -18.26 14.62 -3.92
N MET A 171 -17.79 15.32 -4.96
CA MET A 171 -17.46 16.74 -4.92
C MET A 171 -18.53 17.47 -4.09
N GLN A 172 -18.17 17.92 -2.88
CA GLN A 172 -19.08 18.68 -2.04
C GLN A 172 -19.61 19.82 -2.91
N PRO A 173 -20.93 19.97 -3.08
CA PRO A 173 -21.46 20.96 -3.98
C PRO A 173 -20.90 22.31 -3.57
N THR A 174 -20.09 22.91 -4.45
CA THR A 174 -19.53 24.26 -4.27
C THR A 174 -20.60 25.35 -4.35
N HIS A 175 -21.86 24.94 -4.52
CA HIS A 175 -23.03 25.78 -4.62
C HIS A 175 -24.01 25.45 -3.50
N SER A 176 -24.59 26.48 -2.91
CA SER A 176 -25.72 26.37 -2.00
C SER A 176 -27.00 26.48 -2.81
N ILE A 177 -27.82 25.43 -2.82
CA ILE A 177 -29.12 25.41 -3.50
C ILE A 177 -30.02 26.54 -2.99
N ALA A 178 -29.95 26.86 -1.69
CA ALA A 178 -30.70 27.97 -1.10
C ALA A 178 -30.29 29.34 -1.68
N ASP A 179 -28.99 29.56 -1.87
CA ASP A 179 -28.47 30.81 -2.44
C ASP A 179 -28.82 30.92 -3.92
N THR A 180 -28.78 29.79 -4.65
CA THR A 180 -29.22 29.72 -6.04
C THR A 180 -30.71 30.08 -6.16
N HIS A 181 -31.57 29.55 -5.29
CA HIS A 181 -32.99 29.92 -5.28
C HIS A 181 -33.22 31.39 -4.91
N ALA A 182 -32.43 31.94 -3.98
CA ALA A 182 -32.51 33.35 -3.62
C ALA A 182 -32.15 34.27 -4.80
N LEU A 183 -31.07 33.94 -5.54
CA LEU A 183 -30.66 34.67 -6.74
C LEU A 183 -31.71 34.57 -7.85
N VAL A 184 -32.22 33.36 -8.14
CA VAL A 184 -33.26 33.17 -9.15
C VAL A 184 -34.52 33.95 -8.81
N THR A 185 -34.91 33.99 -7.53
CA THR A 185 -36.09 34.75 -7.09
C THR A 185 -35.85 36.26 -7.17
N ALA A 186 -34.65 36.74 -6.81
CA ALA A 186 -34.28 38.14 -6.93
C ALA A 186 -34.24 38.62 -8.40
N VAL A 187 -33.74 37.79 -9.32
CA VAL A 187 -33.69 38.10 -10.76
C VAL A 187 -35.08 38.00 -11.40
N GLY A 188 -35.84 36.94 -11.10
CA GLY A 188 -37.13 36.70 -11.74
C GLY A 188 -38.28 37.55 -11.19
N THR A 189 -38.25 37.89 -9.91
CA THR A 189 -39.36 38.59 -9.22
C THR A 189 -38.95 39.89 -8.55
N GLY A 190 -37.66 40.26 -8.59
CA GLY A 190 -37.15 41.47 -7.92
C GLY A 190 -37.10 41.39 -6.39
N LYS A 191 -37.50 40.25 -5.80
CA LYS A 191 -37.62 40.09 -4.35
C LYS A 191 -36.25 40.18 -3.68
N GLY A 192 -36.03 41.24 -2.89
CA GLY A 192 -34.78 41.50 -2.19
C GLY A 192 -33.90 42.60 -2.79
N LEU A 193 -34.23 43.11 -3.98
CA LEU A 193 -33.59 44.30 -4.54
C LEU A 193 -34.30 45.56 -4.01
N ARG A 194 -33.56 46.48 -3.38
CA ARG A 194 -34.12 47.74 -2.87
C ARG A 194 -34.45 48.67 -4.05
N PRO A 195 -35.71 49.12 -4.22
CA PRO A 195 -36.03 50.13 -5.22
C PRO A 195 -35.66 51.52 -4.68
N GLY A 196 -34.86 52.27 -5.44
CA GLY A 196 -34.63 53.70 -5.21
C GLY A 196 -33.20 54.06 -4.82
N MET A 197 -32.34 54.23 -5.82
CA MET A 197 -31.34 55.30 -5.75
C MET A 197 -31.85 56.47 -6.58
N PRO A 198 -31.97 57.69 -6.02
CA PRO A 198 -32.21 58.87 -6.83
C PRO A 198 -30.97 59.18 -7.69
N PRO A 199 -31.16 59.75 -8.90
CA PRO A 199 -30.05 60.03 -9.82
C PRO A 199 -29.19 61.16 -9.26
N MET A 200 -27.89 60.91 -9.09
CA MET A 200 -26.92 61.94 -8.73
C MET A 200 -26.60 62.77 -9.98
N VAL A 201 -27.09 64.00 -10.01
CA VAL A 201 -26.80 65.02 -11.04
C VAL A 201 -25.34 65.50 -10.86
N PRO A 202 -24.51 65.59 -11.92
CA PRO A 202 -23.15 66.10 -11.80
C PRO A 202 -23.18 67.64 -11.81
N GLN A 203 -23.02 68.27 -10.64
CA GLN A 203 -22.95 69.73 -10.56
C GLN A 203 -21.50 70.21 -10.73
N GLY A 204 -21.31 70.99 -11.78
CA GLY A 204 -20.04 71.54 -12.24
C GLY A 204 -19.39 72.58 -11.33
N VAL A 205 -18.14 72.81 -11.65
CA VAL A 205 -17.18 73.80 -11.12
C VAL A 205 -17.76 75.23 -11.19
N PRO A 206 -17.37 76.12 -10.26
CA PRO A 206 -16.70 77.33 -10.74
C PRO A 206 -15.49 77.76 -9.87
N PRO A 207 -14.49 78.45 -10.47
CA PRO A 207 -13.29 78.97 -9.80
C PRO A 207 -13.47 80.42 -9.33
N GLY A 208 -12.78 80.82 -8.25
CA GLY A 208 -12.79 82.22 -7.82
C GLY A 208 -11.87 82.55 -6.65
N MET A 209 -10.88 83.40 -6.91
CA MET A 209 -9.83 83.95 -6.04
C MET A 209 -10.32 84.79 -4.85
N GLY A 210 -9.49 84.85 -3.79
CA GLY A 210 -9.45 86.00 -2.86
C GLY A 210 -8.93 85.69 -1.44
N PRO A 211 -7.82 86.29 -0.96
CA PRO A 211 -7.29 86.10 0.40
C PRO A 211 -7.51 87.33 1.31
N ALA A 212 -7.81 87.15 2.61
CA ALA A 212 -7.26 87.94 3.73
C ALA A 212 -7.89 87.64 5.13
N ARG A 213 -7.01 87.25 6.07
CA ARG A 213 -6.80 87.67 7.48
C ARG A 213 -7.98 87.82 8.49
N GLY A 214 -7.87 87.09 9.61
CA GLY A 214 -8.43 87.45 10.95
C GLY A 214 -8.41 86.28 11.97
N PRO A 215 -8.18 86.49 13.29
CA PRO A 215 -7.61 85.48 14.21
C PRO A 215 -8.59 84.66 15.09
N THR A 216 -8.04 83.60 15.70
CA THR A 216 -8.53 82.52 16.60
C THR A 216 -9.41 82.95 17.82
N PRO A 217 -10.25 82.08 18.46
CA PRO A 217 -9.83 80.78 19.04
C PRO A 217 -10.83 79.59 19.20
N GLN A 218 -10.24 78.40 19.26
CA GLN A 218 -10.54 77.26 20.16
C GLN A 218 -11.72 76.28 19.90
N MET A 219 -11.39 75.00 20.17
CA MET A 219 -12.20 73.79 20.44
C MET A 219 -12.55 72.81 19.30
N GLY A 220 -11.90 71.63 19.36
CA GLY A 220 -12.55 70.31 19.23
C GLY A 220 -12.46 69.59 17.88
N PRO A 221 -11.83 68.40 17.80
CA PRO A 221 -11.89 67.56 16.61
C PRO A 221 -13.14 66.67 16.65
N ALA A 222 -14.12 66.93 15.79
CA ALA A 222 -15.24 66.01 15.54
C ALA A 222 -15.04 65.35 14.17
N GLN A 223 -14.52 64.12 14.18
CA GLN A 223 -14.54 63.22 13.02
C GLN A 223 -16.00 62.89 12.68
N PRO A 224 -16.45 62.99 11.41
CA PRO A 224 -17.68 62.34 11.00
C PRO A 224 -17.43 60.83 10.90
N THR A 225 -17.97 60.11 11.87
CA THR A 225 -18.04 58.64 11.91
C THR A 225 -18.91 58.13 10.76
N MET A 226 -18.30 57.51 9.75
CA MET A 226 -19.01 56.70 8.77
C MET A 226 -19.58 55.44 9.47
N PRO A 227 -20.86 55.10 9.30
CA PRO A 227 -21.38 53.84 9.81
C PRO A 227 -20.85 52.68 8.96
N LYS A 228 -19.99 51.85 9.56
CA LYS A 228 -19.57 50.55 8.99
C LYS A 228 -20.81 49.68 8.79
N ALA A 229 -21.09 49.30 7.54
CA ALA A 229 -22.06 48.27 7.24
C ALA A 229 -21.59 46.93 7.84
N PRO A 230 -22.46 46.15 8.52
CA PRO A 230 -22.07 44.87 9.07
C PRO A 230 -21.92 43.85 7.94
N SER A 231 -20.68 43.45 7.64
CA SER A 231 -20.42 42.26 6.82
C SER A 231 -20.70 41.02 7.65
N ALA A 232 -21.85 40.39 7.41
CA ALA A 232 -22.17 39.07 7.94
C ALA A 232 -21.90 37.99 6.89
N ILE A 233 -20.65 37.84 6.49
CA ILE A 233 -20.18 36.60 5.87
C ILE A 233 -19.46 35.83 6.97
N LYS A 234 -20.16 34.87 7.59
CA LYS A 234 -19.51 33.90 8.49
C LYS A 234 -18.80 32.86 7.64
N THR A 235 -17.56 33.12 7.26
CA THR A 235 -16.68 32.08 6.73
C THR A 235 -16.17 31.22 7.88
N ASN A 236 -16.62 29.97 7.96
CA ASN A 236 -16.09 28.97 8.88
C ASN A 236 -14.80 28.37 8.29
N ILE A 237 -13.78 29.20 8.06
CA ILE A 237 -12.46 28.71 7.67
C ILE A 237 -11.76 28.28 8.97
N LYS A 238 -11.84 26.99 9.29
CA LYS A 238 -10.82 26.39 10.14
C LYS A 238 -9.49 26.58 9.43
N ALA A 239 -8.59 27.37 10.00
CA ALA A 239 -7.21 27.41 9.55
C ALA A 239 -6.66 25.99 9.66
N ALA A 240 -6.41 25.36 8.52
CA ALA A 240 -5.71 24.10 8.47
C ALA A 240 -4.28 24.37 8.98
N ASN A 241 -3.90 23.73 10.08
CA ASN A 241 -2.49 23.65 10.45
C ASN A 241 -1.76 22.97 9.29
N GLN A 242 -1.01 23.77 8.53
CA GLN A 242 -0.01 23.32 7.58
C GLN A 242 1.08 22.58 8.37
N ILE A 243 0.87 21.28 8.60
CA ILE A 243 1.94 20.38 9.01
C ILE A 243 2.68 20.03 7.73
N HIS A 244 3.73 20.78 7.42
CA HIS A 244 4.67 20.42 6.37
C HIS A 244 5.45 19.17 6.82
N PRO A 245 5.59 18.13 5.98
CA PRO A 245 6.20 16.86 6.37
C PRO A 245 7.73 16.89 6.48
N TYR A 246 8.37 18.07 6.49
CA TYR A 246 9.82 18.20 6.67
C TYR A 246 10.16 19.46 7.49
N GLN A 247 9.85 19.43 8.78
CA GLN A 247 10.57 20.22 9.77
C GLN A 247 11.37 19.26 10.65
N ARG A 248 12.69 19.34 10.53
CA ARG A 248 13.64 18.78 11.50
C ARG A 248 13.65 19.63 12.76
#